data_AF-A0A844FRA1-F1
#
_entry.id   AF-A0A844FRA1-F1
#
_cell.length_a   1.000
_cell.length_b   1.000
_cell.length_c   1.000
_cell.angle_alpha   90.00
_cell.angle_beta   90.00
_cell.angle_gamma   90.00
#
_symmetry.space_group_name_H-M   'P 1'
#
loop_
_entity.id
_entity.type
_entity.pdbx_description
1 polymer ?
#
loop_
_entity_poly.entity_id
_entity_poly.type
_entity_poly.pdbx_seq_one_letter_code
_entity_poly.pdbx_strand_id
1 'polypeptide(L)' 'MARASARHILVSSEEQCNALKQEIENGRDFADVAKQHSSCPSGRQGGDL' A
#
# COMPACT_ATOMS: atom_id res chain seq x y z
N MET A 1 -18.23 -15.94 13.34
CA MET A 1 -16.76 -15.74 13.36
C MET A 1 -16.48 -14.34 12.83
N ALA A 2 -15.66 -13.54 13.51
CA ALA A 2 -15.28 -12.23 13.02
C ALA A 2 -14.27 -12.38 11.85
N ARG A 3 -14.43 -11.59 10.80
CA ARG A 3 -13.50 -11.47 9.67
C ARG A 3 -13.05 -10.02 9.56
N ALA A 4 -11.81 -9.81 9.13
CA ALA A 4 -11.25 -8.50 8.82
C ALA A 4 -10.59 -8.57 7.44
N SER A 5 -10.62 -7.45 6.73
CA SER A 5 -9.87 -7.22 5.50
C SER A 5 -8.72 -6.26 5.78
N ALA A 6 -7.57 -6.49 5.17
CA ALA A 6 -6.41 -5.61 5.30
C ALA A 6 -5.91 -5.21 3.92
N ARG A 7 -5.13 -4.12 3.88
CA ARG A 7 -4.37 -3.75 2.70
C ARG A 7 -2.93 -3.48 3.09
N HIS A 8 -1.98 -3.86 2.23
CA HIS A 8 -0.57 -3.55 2.46
C HIS A 8 0.14 -3.06 1.19
N ILE A 9 1.27 -2.37 1.40
CA ILE A 9 2.21 -1.98 0.36
C ILE A 9 3.57 -2.52 0.77
N LEU A 10 4.16 -3.38 -0.06
CA LEU A 10 5.47 -3.96 0.21
C LEU A 10 6.52 -3.16 -0.56
N VAL A 11 7.44 -2.50 0.15
CA VAL A 11 8.54 -1.73 -0.45
C VAL A 11 9.90 -2.21 0.06
N SER A 12 10.94 -1.92 -0.71
CA SER A 12 12.32 -2.38 -0.44
C SER A 12 13.07 -1.60 0.63
N SER A 13 12.65 -0.38 0.96
CA SER A 13 13.31 0.45 1.98
C SER A 13 12.32 1.22 2.85
N GLU A 14 12.78 1.57 4.05
CA GLU A 14 12.03 2.39 5.00
C GLU A 14 11.80 3.81 4.45
N GLU A 15 12.78 4.37 3.74
CA GLU A 15 12.67 5.69 3.10
C GLU A 15 11.52 5.75 2.10
N GLN A 16 11.37 4.71 1.26
CA GLN A 16 10.23 4.57 0.37
C GLN A 16 8.92 4.46 1.15
N CYS A 17 8.89 3.66 2.22
CA CYS A 17 7.70 3.53 3.06
C CYS A 17 7.25 4.89 3.62
N ASN A 18 8.18 5.65 4.19
CA ASN A 18 7.91 6.96 4.78
C ASN A 18 7.45 7.99 3.75
N ALA A 19 8.05 8.01 2.56
CA ALA A 19 7.63 8.89 1.47
C ALA A 19 6.19 8.56 1.02
N LEU A 20 5.90 7.29 0.76
CA LEU A 20 4.56 6.85 0.36
C LEU A 20 3.52 7.10 1.45
N LYS A 21 3.90 6.92 2.72
CA LYS A 21 3.04 7.24 3.87
C LYS A 21 2.66 8.73 3.87
N GLN A 22 3.62 9.63 3.70
CA GLN A 22 3.32 11.07 3.62
C GLN A 22 2.39 11.39 2.45
N GLU A 23 2.59 10.79 1.28
CA GLU A 23 1.72 11.00 0.14
C GLU A 23 0.29 10.55 0.40
N ILE A 24 0.11 9.39 1.04
CA ILE A 24 -1.19 8.86 1.44
C ILE A 24 -1.84 9.77 2.50
N GLU A 25 -1.08 10.23 3.49
CA GLU A 25 -1.54 11.18 4.51
C GLU A 25 -1.95 12.54 3.90
N ASN A 26 -1.31 12.94 2.81
CA ASN A 26 -1.66 14.14 2.03
C ASN A 26 -2.87 13.94 1.10
N GLY A 27 -3.49 12.76 1.09
CA GLY A 27 -4.72 12.47 0.35
C GLY A 27 -4.53 11.68 -0.95
N ARG A 28 -3.34 11.15 -1.22
CA ARG A 28 -3.14 10.21 -2.34
C ARG A 28 -3.86 8.88 -2.03
N ASP A 29 -4.49 8.30 -3.04
CA ASP A 29 -5.22 7.03 -2.87
C ASP A 29 -4.26 5.86 -2.59
N PHE A 30 -4.55 5.10 -1.52
CA PHE A 30 -3.72 3.97 -1.10
C PHE A 30 -3.63 2.88 -2.17
N ALA A 31 -4.73 2.57 -2.86
CA ALA A 31 -4.76 1.50 -3.85
C ALA A 31 -3.93 1.89 -5.09
N ASP A 32 -3.94 3.16 -5.48
CA ASP A 32 -3.08 3.66 -6.55
C ASP A 32 -1.59 3.62 -6.18
N VAL A 33 -1.25 4.00 -4.94
CA VAL A 33 0.12 3.87 -4.43
C VAL A 33 0.55 2.41 -4.39
N ALA A 34 -0.33 1.52 -3.93
CA ALA A 34 -0.07 0.08 -3.90
C ALA A 34 0.16 -0.50 -5.31
N LYS A 35 -0.63 -0.09 -6.31
CA LYS A 35 -0.45 -0.53 -7.70
C LYS A 35 0.87 -0.06 -8.31
N GLN A 36 1.34 1.12 -7.94
CA GLN A 36 2.53 1.73 -8.51
C GLN A 36 3.83 1.29 -7.81
N HIS A 37 3.79 1.08 -6.49
CA HIS A 37 5.00 0.92 -5.69
C HIS A 37 5.09 -0.42 -4.94
N SER A 38 4.01 -1.18 -4.79
CA SER A 38 4.06 -2.44 -4.07
C SER A 38 4.76 -3.52 -4.90
N SER A 39 5.77 -4.15 -4.32
CA SER A 39 6.45 -5.32 -4.86
C SER A 39 5.66 -6.62 -4.69
N CYS A 40 4.56 -6.60 -3.91
CA CYS A 40 3.70 -7.77 -3.72
C CYS A 40 2.72 -7.93 -4.90
N PRO A 41 2.41 -9.17 -5.36
CA PRO A 41 1.39 -9.38 -6.38
C PRO A 41 0.01 -8.79 -6.04
N SER A 42 -0.34 -8.68 -4.75
CA SER A 42 -1.57 -7.98 -4.29
C SER A 42 -1.59 -6.49 -4.65
N GLY A 43 -0.43 -5.89 -4.96
CA GLY A 43 -0.33 -4.52 -5.44
C GLY A 43 -1.22 -4.24 -6.64
N ARG A 44 -1.40 -5.22 -7.54
CA ARG A 44 -2.29 -5.10 -8.71
C ARG A 44 -3.76 -4.88 -8.32
N GLN A 45 -4.17 -5.36 -7.15
CA GLN A 45 -5.50 -5.19 -6.57
C GLN A 45 -5.53 -4.09 -5.48
N GLY A 46 -4.55 -3.19 -5.45
CA GLY A 46 -4.53 -2.11 -4.45
C GLY A 46 -4.07 -2.56 -3.07
N GLY A 47 -3.35 -3.67 -2.99
CA GLY A 47 -2.79 -4.21 -1.74
C GLY A 47 -3.74 -5.11 -0.96
N ASP A 48 -4.88 -5.51 -1.54
CA ASP A 48 -5.92 -6.32 -0.90
C ASP A 48 -5.40 -7.69 -0.42
N LEU A 49 -5.80 -8.07 0.80
CA LEU A 49 -5.44 -9.31 1.50
C LEU A 49 -6.66 -10.00 2.10
#